data_AF-A0A8J5Y495-F1
#
_entry.id   AF-A0A8J5Y495-F1
#
_cell.length_a   1.000
_cell.length_b   1.000
_cell.length_c   1.000
_cell.angle_alpha   90.00
_cell.angle_beta   90.00
_cell.angle_gamma   90.00
#
_symmetry.space_group_name_H-M   'P 1'
#
loop_
_entity.id
_entity.type
_entity.pdbx_description
1 polymer ?
#
loop_
_entity_poly.entity_id
_entity_poly.type
_entity_poly.pdbx_seq_one_letter_code
_entity_poly.pdbx_strand_id
1 'polypeptide(L)'
;MNEVIPLPSLEECQGVDFRNVVATIAQPICQGLEREDPAVAPLLGELFRTSDGVRGFFVNYLTDPSLTKPDSASPPAALLNALNGAENKGMISELMVMNVVMPSATSMAHLRNGDEDAAVGSRLTARRASALLSSATIEPARADMLAVLAVCEGQGPCSTVTEERLNFWGTFCNRWQYDEQQRQMIAMVMRALTEQGV
;
A
#
# COMPACT_ATOMS: atom_id res chain seq x y z
N MET A 1 30.76 -0.01 10.38
CA MET A 1 29.63 -0.38 11.26
C MET A 1 28.48 0.50 10.83
N ASN A 2 27.40 -0.06 10.28
CA ASN A 2 26.21 0.73 10.02
C ASN A 2 25.58 1.06 11.37
N GLU A 3 25.34 2.34 11.61
CA GLU A 3 24.70 2.83 12.83
C GLU A 3 23.28 2.26 12.90
N VAL A 4 22.97 1.55 14.00
CA VAL A 4 21.62 1.01 14.21
C VAL A 4 20.74 2.19 14.62
N ILE A 5 19.79 2.55 13.76
CA ILE A 5 18.82 3.59 14.09
C ILE A 5 17.90 3.04 15.19
N PRO A 6 17.78 3.75 16.34
CA PRO A 6 16.93 3.31 17.45
C PRO A 6 15.46 3.32 17.04
N LEU A 7 14.68 2.36 17.52
CA LEU A 7 13.23 2.35 17.34
C LEU A 7 12.59 3.53 18.12
N PRO A 8 11.52 4.14 17.58
CA PRO A 8 10.73 5.11 18.31
C PRO A 8 10.02 4.44 19.48
N SER A 9 9.68 5.24 20.48
CA SER A 9 8.78 4.86 21.56
C SER A 9 7.33 4.76 21.07
N LEU A 10 6.47 4.14 21.88
CA LEU A 10 5.03 4.10 21.59
C LEU A 10 4.40 5.50 21.62
N GLU A 11 4.85 6.38 22.52
CA GLU A 11 4.37 7.75 22.63
C GLU A 11 4.68 8.56 21.36
N GLU A 12 5.86 8.36 20.77
CA GLU A 12 6.24 9.01 19.50
C GLU A 12 5.41 8.50 18.31
N CYS A 13 4.84 7.29 18.39
CA CYS A 13 3.95 6.76 17.35
C CYS A 13 2.48 7.22 17.51
N GLN A 14 2.10 7.78 18.67
CA GLN A 14 0.71 8.13 18.96
C GLN A 14 0.29 9.42 18.25
N GLY A 15 -0.72 9.31 17.38
CA GLY A 15 -1.34 10.48 16.73
C GLY A 15 -0.39 11.35 15.90
N VAL A 16 0.76 10.80 15.52
CA VAL A 16 1.79 11.51 14.76
C VAL A 16 1.29 11.84 13.34
N ASP A 17 1.58 13.06 12.88
CA ASP A 17 1.19 13.51 11.54
C ASP A 17 2.02 12.83 10.44
N PHE A 18 1.47 12.84 9.23
CA PHE A 18 2.07 12.17 8.07
C PHE A 18 3.53 12.57 7.82
N ARG A 19 3.87 13.86 7.94
CA ARG A 19 5.20 14.36 7.63
C ARG A 19 6.22 13.81 8.63
N ASN A 20 5.87 13.80 9.90
CA ASN A 20 6.72 13.26 10.96
C ASN A 20 6.84 11.74 10.86
N VAL A 21 5.79 11.03 10.49
CA VAL A 21 5.88 9.58 10.22
C VAL A 21 6.92 9.30 9.15
N VAL A 22 6.86 10.01 8.02
CA VAL A 22 7.78 9.80 6.91
C VAL A 22 9.22 10.18 7.28
N ALA A 23 9.40 11.28 8.00
CA ALA A 23 10.71 11.86 8.26
C ALA A 23 11.51 11.13 9.36
N THR A 24 10.84 10.64 10.41
CA THR A 24 11.55 10.19 11.62
C THR A 24 11.10 8.83 12.16
N ILE A 25 9.85 8.42 11.93
CA ILE A 25 9.28 7.23 12.60
C ILE A 25 9.36 5.98 11.72
N ALA A 26 8.97 6.08 10.45
CA ALA A 26 8.76 4.91 9.61
C ALA A 26 10.06 4.19 9.24
N GLN A 27 11.16 4.91 8.99
CA GLN A 27 12.43 4.29 8.61
C GLN A 27 13.02 3.40 9.72
N PRO A 28 13.14 3.85 10.99
CA PRO A 28 13.59 2.95 12.07
C PRO A 28 12.72 1.70 12.20
N ILE A 29 11.39 1.84 12.07
CA ILE A 29 10.45 0.72 12.10
C ILE A 29 10.71 -0.25 10.94
N CYS A 30 10.90 0.24 9.71
CA CYS A 30 11.22 -0.59 8.55
C CYS A 30 12.54 -1.34 8.73
N GLN A 31 13.57 -0.69 9.28
CA GLN A 31 14.82 -1.36 9.61
C GLN A 31 14.66 -2.38 10.76
N GLY A 32 13.76 -2.12 11.70
CA GLY A 32 13.37 -3.11 12.71
C GLY A 32 12.73 -4.35 12.08
N LEU A 33 11.88 -4.17 11.06
CA LEU A 33 11.33 -5.29 10.28
C LEU A 33 12.42 -6.08 9.52
N GLU A 34 13.43 -5.41 8.95
CA GLU A 34 14.59 -6.09 8.33
C GLU A 34 15.30 -7.01 9.33
N ARG A 35 15.38 -6.59 10.59
CA ARG A 35 16.01 -7.33 11.69
C ARG A 35 15.07 -8.30 12.40
N GLU A 36 13.79 -8.37 12.00
CA GLU A 36 12.74 -9.13 12.68
C GLU A 36 12.62 -8.79 14.17
N ASP A 37 12.79 -7.51 14.51
CA ASP A 37 12.73 -7.04 15.88
C ASP A 37 11.30 -7.13 16.45
N PRO A 38 11.06 -7.90 17.52
CA PRO A 38 9.73 -8.08 18.09
C PRO A 38 9.13 -6.79 18.66
N ALA A 39 9.95 -5.78 18.98
CA ALA A 39 9.48 -4.48 19.47
C ALA A 39 8.74 -3.66 18.39
N VAL A 40 8.84 -4.04 17.11
CA VAL A 40 8.15 -3.35 16.01
C VAL A 40 6.64 -3.56 16.03
N ALA A 41 6.17 -4.76 16.39
CA ALA A 41 4.75 -5.11 16.32
C ALA A 41 3.82 -4.10 17.04
N PRO A 42 4.07 -3.68 18.30
CA PRO A 42 3.23 -2.70 18.96
C PRO A 42 3.31 -1.30 18.32
N LEU A 43 4.45 -0.92 17.74
CA LEU A 43 4.62 0.38 17.05
C LEU A 43 3.79 0.45 15.77
N LEU A 44 3.76 -0.64 14.99
CA LEU A 44 2.88 -0.75 13.81
C LEU A 44 1.41 -0.67 14.20
N GLY A 45 1.02 -1.35 15.29
CA GLY A 45 -0.34 -1.28 15.81
C GLY A 45 -0.76 0.15 16.13
N GLU A 46 0.14 0.95 16.70
CA GLU A 46 -0.13 2.36 17.01
C GLU A 46 -0.21 3.24 15.76
N LEU A 47 0.74 3.12 14.82
CA LEU A 47 0.68 3.85 13.55
C LEU A 47 -0.58 3.55 12.74
N PHE A 48 -1.05 2.30 12.76
CA PHE A 48 -2.22 1.88 11.98
C PHE A 48 -3.56 2.36 12.54
N ARG A 49 -3.56 3.06 13.69
CA ARG A 49 -4.75 3.74 14.21
C ARG A 49 -5.15 4.96 13.39
N THR A 50 -4.23 5.57 12.66
CA THR A 50 -4.49 6.82 11.93
C THR A 50 -4.16 6.70 10.45
N SER A 51 -4.83 7.49 9.61
CA SER A 51 -4.56 7.52 8.17
C SER A 51 -3.13 7.99 7.87
N ASP A 52 -2.65 8.95 8.64
CA ASP A 52 -1.33 9.54 8.51
C ASP A 52 -0.21 8.54 8.86
N GLY A 53 -0.39 7.78 9.95
CA GLY A 53 0.53 6.70 10.33
C GLY A 53 0.62 5.61 9.27
N VAL A 54 -0.52 5.13 8.76
CA VAL A 54 -0.55 4.11 7.68
C VAL A 54 0.13 4.63 6.41
N ARG A 55 -0.22 5.84 5.97
CA ARG A 55 0.35 6.46 4.77
C ARG A 55 1.86 6.64 4.88
N GLY A 56 2.32 7.22 5.98
CA GLY A 56 3.75 7.50 6.17
C GLY A 56 4.58 6.22 6.28
N PHE A 57 4.02 5.18 6.91
CA PHE A 57 4.64 3.85 6.95
C PHE A 57 4.77 3.26 5.55
N PHE A 58 3.68 3.21 4.77
CA PHE A 58 3.70 2.62 3.44
C PHE A 58 4.62 3.35 2.46
N VAL A 59 4.73 4.68 2.56
CA VAL A 59 5.71 5.44 1.77
C VAL A 59 7.11 4.85 1.96
N ASN A 60 7.60 4.75 3.20
CA ASN A 60 8.94 4.24 3.46
C ASN A 60 9.09 2.75 3.11
N TYR A 61 8.16 1.91 3.58
CA TYR A 61 8.24 0.47 3.42
C TYR A 61 8.23 0.03 1.95
N LEU A 62 7.44 0.71 1.11
CA LEU A 62 7.26 0.33 -0.28
C LEU A 62 8.27 0.98 -1.24
N THR A 63 8.85 2.13 -0.88
CA THR A 63 9.75 2.88 -1.79
C THR A 63 11.23 2.75 -1.48
N ASP A 64 11.62 2.45 -0.23
CA ASP A 64 13.05 2.44 0.16
C ASP A 64 13.79 1.26 -0.50
N PRO A 65 14.72 1.51 -1.44
CA PRO A 65 15.41 0.44 -2.17
C PRO A 65 16.44 -0.32 -1.32
N SER A 66 16.77 0.18 -0.12
CA SER A 66 17.69 -0.51 0.80
C SER A 66 17.03 -1.65 1.57
N LEU A 67 15.70 -1.67 1.63
CA LEU A 67 14.93 -2.73 2.28
C LEU A 67 14.89 -3.98 1.40
N THR A 68 14.98 -5.16 2.02
CA THR A 68 14.93 -6.47 1.35
C THR A 68 13.68 -7.25 1.70
N LYS A 69 13.10 -7.06 2.90
CA LYS A 69 11.88 -7.74 3.35
C LYS A 69 10.64 -7.45 2.48
N PRO A 70 10.42 -6.22 1.95
CA PRO A 70 9.31 -6.00 1.02
C PRO A 70 9.39 -6.82 -0.27
N ASP A 71 10.58 -7.30 -0.63
CA ASP A 71 10.83 -8.11 -1.83
C ASP A 71 10.86 -9.63 -1.54
N SER A 72 10.74 -10.02 -0.28
CA SER A 72 10.76 -11.42 0.12
C SER A 72 9.45 -12.12 -0.25
N ALA A 73 9.49 -13.46 -0.35
CA ALA A 73 8.34 -14.26 -0.76
C ALA A 73 7.12 -14.13 0.18
N SER A 74 7.34 -13.72 1.43
CA SER A 74 6.29 -13.46 2.40
C SER A 74 6.65 -12.23 3.23
N PRO A 75 5.76 -11.23 3.36
CA PRO A 75 6.01 -10.06 4.19
C PRO A 75 6.31 -10.43 5.65
N PRO A 76 7.00 -9.57 6.41
CA PRO A 76 7.29 -9.82 7.81
C PRO A 76 6.04 -10.16 8.62
N ALA A 77 6.12 -11.21 9.45
CA ALA A 77 4.99 -11.67 10.25
C ALA A 77 4.44 -10.57 11.18
N ALA A 78 5.31 -9.72 11.75
CA ALA A 78 4.91 -8.58 12.56
C ALA A 78 4.03 -7.59 11.79
N LEU A 79 4.33 -7.36 10.51
CA LEU A 79 3.53 -6.49 9.64
C LEU A 79 2.18 -7.12 9.32
N LEU A 80 2.16 -8.39 8.91
CA LEU A 80 0.91 -9.10 8.61
C LEU A 80 -0.02 -9.18 9.84
N ASN A 81 0.55 -9.45 11.01
CA ASN A 81 -0.21 -9.49 12.27
C ASN A 81 -0.78 -8.11 12.63
N ALA A 82 0.01 -7.04 12.50
CA ALA A 82 -0.46 -5.68 12.77
C ALA A 82 -1.59 -5.27 11.81
N LEU A 83 -1.44 -5.58 10.52
CA LEU A 83 -2.47 -5.33 9.50
C LEU A 83 -3.76 -6.11 9.78
N ASN A 84 -3.66 -7.40 10.09
CA ASN A 84 -4.82 -8.26 10.37
C ASN A 84 -5.51 -7.93 11.70
N GLY A 85 -4.76 -7.43 12.68
CA GLY A 85 -5.26 -7.04 14.00
C GLY A 85 -5.74 -5.58 14.10
N ALA A 86 -5.54 -4.76 13.07
CA ALA A 86 -5.94 -3.36 13.11
C ALA A 86 -7.46 -3.18 13.16
N GLU A 87 -7.91 -2.15 13.89
CA GLU A 87 -9.34 -1.81 14.02
C GLU A 87 -9.88 -1.12 12.75
N ASN A 88 -9.07 -0.25 12.12
CA ASN A 88 -9.47 0.56 10.97
C ASN A 88 -9.25 -0.14 9.62
N LYS A 89 -9.74 -1.38 9.47
CA LYS A 89 -9.46 -2.21 8.28
C LYS A 89 -9.94 -1.61 6.97
N GLY A 90 -11.09 -0.92 6.95
CA GLY A 90 -11.59 -0.23 5.75
C GLY A 90 -10.61 0.83 5.23
N MET A 91 -10.13 1.71 6.11
CA MET A 91 -9.15 2.74 5.77
C MET A 91 -7.82 2.13 5.30
N ILE A 92 -7.32 1.09 5.99
CA ILE A 92 -6.07 0.42 5.62
C ILE A 92 -6.20 -0.26 4.26
N SER A 93 -7.32 -0.94 4.03
CA SER A 93 -7.67 -1.57 2.75
C SER A 93 -7.61 -0.57 1.60
N GLU A 94 -8.32 0.56 1.73
CA GLU A 94 -8.31 1.63 0.73
C GLU A 94 -6.89 2.12 0.44
N LEU A 95 -6.09 2.37 1.50
CA LEU A 95 -4.71 2.85 1.37
C LEU A 95 -3.79 1.81 0.73
N MET A 96 -3.96 0.53 1.02
CA MET A 96 -3.17 -0.54 0.39
C MET A 96 -3.47 -0.66 -1.10
N VAL A 97 -4.75 -0.66 -1.48
CA VAL A 97 -5.17 -0.70 -2.89
C VAL A 97 -4.69 0.56 -3.62
N MET A 98 -4.77 1.73 -3.00
CA MET A 98 -4.21 2.99 -3.52
C MET A 98 -2.71 2.91 -3.81
N ASN A 99 -1.94 2.23 -2.95
CA ASN A 99 -0.50 2.00 -3.14
C ASN A 99 -0.19 1.00 -4.28
N VAL A 100 -1.20 0.34 -4.86
CA VAL A 100 -1.07 -0.42 -6.11
C VAL A 100 -1.51 0.43 -7.30
N VAL A 101 -2.69 1.05 -7.20
CA VAL A 101 -3.32 1.82 -8.30
C VAL A 101 -2.45 2.98 -8.75
N MET A 102 -2.06 3.85 -7.82
CA MET A 102 -1.34 5.08 -8.13
C MET A 102 0.01 4.79 -8.83
N PRO A 103 0.93 4.00 -8.25
CA PRO A 103 2.21 3.73 -8.89
C PRO A 103 2.09 2.92 -10.19
N SER A 104 1.07 2.08 -10.35
CA SER A 104 0.80 1.42 -11.64
C SER A 104 0.51 2.45 -12.73
N ALA A 105 -0.34 3.43 -12.45
CA ALA A 105 -0.67 4.50 -13.38
C ALA A 105 0.47 5.49 -13.63
N THR A 106 1.19 5.90 -12.57
CA THR A 106 2.28 6.88 -12.71
C THR A 106 3.51 6.30 -13.40
N SER A 107 3.77 5.00 -13.27
CA SER A 107 4.87 4.35 -13.99
C SER A 107 4.75 4.54 -15.52
N MET A 108 3.53 4.51 -16.04
CA MET A 108 3.24 4.78 -17.46
C MET A 108 3.43 6.26 -17.82
N ALA A 109 3.01 7.16 -16.94
CA ALA A 109 3.20 8.60 -17.15
C ALA A 109 4.70 8.96 -17.21
N HIS A 110 5.51 8.43 -16.29
CA HIS A 110 6.96 8.62 -16.28
C HIS A 110 7.61 8.04 -17.54
N LEU A 111 7.22 6.83 -17.96
CA LEU A 111 7.74 6.21 -19.18
C LEU A 111 7.44 7.06 -20.43
N ARG A 112 6.22 7.59 -20.56
CA ARG A 112 5.84 8.46 -21.69
C ARG A 112 6.62 9.77 -21.70
N ASN A 113 6.99 10.27 -20.53
CA ASN A 113 7.77 11.49 -20.36
C ASN A 113 9.28 11.27 -20.51
N GLY A 114 9.73 10.03 -20.74
CA GLY A 114 11.16 9.68 -20.84
C GLY A 114 11.89 9.67 -19.49
N ASP A 115 11.15 9.65 -18.38
CA ASP A 115 11.69 9.60 -17.01
C ASP A 115 11.78 8.15 -16.54
N GLU A 116 12.80 7.44 -17.02
CA GLU A 116 12.96 6.01 -16.75
C GLU A 116 13.19 5.72 -15.26
N ASP A 117 13.93 6.56 -14.55
CA ASP A 117 14.26 6.38 -13.14
C ASP A 117 12.99 6.47 -12.26
N ALA A 118 12.15 7.48 -12.48
CA ALA A 118 10.89 7.58 -11.75
C ALA A 118 9.90 6.47 -12.14
N ALA A 119 9.96 5.99 -13.38
CA ALA A 119 9.19 4.81 -13.80
C ALA A 119 9.67 3.54 -13.07
N VAL A 120 10.98 3.34 -12.89
CA VAL A 120 11.55 2.25 -12.09
C VAL A 120 11.08 2.34 -10.64
N GLY A 121 11.16 3.51 -10.03
CA GLY A 121 10.68 3.74 -8.66
C GLY A 121 9.19 3.40 -8.50
N SER A 122 8.34 3.88 -9.42
CA SER A 122 6.91 3.56 -9.41
C SER A 122 6.65 2.05 -9.56
N ARG A 123 7.38 1.37 -10.46
CA ARG A 123 7.25 -0.09 -10.61
C ARG A 123 7.68 -0.85 -9.36
N LEU A 124 8.73 -0.40 -8.66
CA LEU A 124 9.16 -0.97 -7.39
C LEU A 124 8.04 -0.90 -6.34
N THR A 125 7.47 0.29 -6.17
CA THR A 125 6.35 0.51 -5.24
C THR A 125 5.14 -0.35 -5.58
N ALA A 126 4.71 -0.35 -6.84
CA ALA A 126 3.57 -1.15 -7.28
C ALA A 126 3.79 -2.64 -7.00
N ARG A 127 4.98 -3.17 -7.35
CA ARG A 127 5.32 -4.58 -7.10
C ARG A 127 5.26 -4.95 -5.62
N ARG A 128 5.88 -4.14 -4.75
CA ARG A 128 5.90 -4.38 -3.30
C ARG A 128 4.51 -4.25 -2.68
N ALA A 129 3.73 -3.26 -3.13
CA ALA A 129 2.35 -3.07 -2.69
C ALA A 129 1.47 -4.26 -3.09
N SER A 130 1.59 -4.74 -4.33
CA SER A 130 0.90 -5.94 -4.82
C SER A 130 1.25 -7.17 -3.99
N ALA A 131 2.53 -7.41 -3.72
CA ALA A 131 2.98 -8.55 -2.91
C ALA A 131 2.42 -8.50 -1.48
N LEU A 132 2.42 -7.31 -0.86
CA LEU A 132 1.82 -7.13 0.46
C LEU A 132 0.30 -7.34 0.44
N LEU A 133 -0.39 -6.79 -0.55
CA LEU A 133 -1.84 -6.90 -0.70
C LEU A 133 -2.30 -8.34 -0.96
N SER A 134 -1.56 -9.12 -1.75
CA SER A 134 -1.83 -10.56 -1.94
C SER A 134 -1.60 -11.38 -0.66
N SER A 135 -0.68 -10.96 0.20
CA SER A 135 -0.33 -11.69 1.42
C SER A 135 -1.20 -11.31 2.62
N ALA A 136 -1.72 -10.08 2.63
CA ALA A 136 -2.50 -9.55 3.74
C ALA A 136 -3.98 -9.93 3.57
N THR A 137 -4.51 -10.73 4.49
CA THR A 137 -5.92 -11.13 4.54
C THR A 137 -6.79 -10.03 5.19
N ILE A 138 -6.70 -8.80 4.69
CA ILE A 138 -7.45 -7.65 5.23
C ILE A 138 -8.76 -7.53 4.49
N GLU A 139 -9.88 -7.76 5.18
CA GLU A 139 -11.19 -7.36 4.68
C GLU A 139 -11.39 -5.84 4.89
N PRO A 140 -11.87 -5.07 3.88
CA PRO A 140 -12.51 -5.52 2.63
C PRO A 140 -11.61 -5.40 1.36
N ALA A 141 -10.31 -5.66 1.44
CA ALA A 141 -9.37 -5.38 0.34
C ALA A 141 -9.69 -6.09 -0.97
N ARG A 142 -10.21 -7.31 -0.91
CA ARG A 142 -10.66 -8.03 -2.10
C ARG A 142 -11.82 -7.32 -2.80
N ALA A 143 -12.78 -6.80 -2.04
CA ALA A 143 -13.89 -6.03 -2.60
C ALA A 143 -13.42 -4.70 -3.19
N ASP A 144 -12.42 -4.05 -2.59
CA ASP A 144 -11.79 -2.85 -3.14
C ASP A 144 -11.07 -3.11 -4.46
N MET A 145 -10.28 -4.18 -4.55
CA MET A 145 -9.61 -4.57 -5.80
C MET A 145 -10.62 -4.85 -6.92
N LEU A 146 -11.70 -5.59 -6.62
CA LEU A 146 -12.76 -5.87 -7.59
C LEU A 146 -13.50 -4.59 -8.02
N ALA A 147 -13.72 -3.65 -7.11
CA ALA A 147 -14.35 -2.38 -7.44
C ALA A 147 -13.45 -1.52 -8.35
N VAL A 148 -12.14 -1.45 -8.08
CA VAL A 148 -11.18 -0.77 -8.96
C VAL A 148 -11.17 -1.41 -10.35
N LEU A 149 -11.14 -2.74 -10.42
CA LEU A 149 -11.19 -3.48 -11.67
C LEU A 149 -12.45 -3.13 -12.47
N ALA A 150 -13.62 -3.19 -11.83
CA ALA A 150 -14.89 -2.84 -12.46
C ALA A 150 -14.90 -1.40 -12.99
N VAL A 151 -14.40 -0.43 -12.21
CA VAL A 151 -14.29 0.98 -12.62
C VAL A 151 -13.38 1.15 -13.82
N CYS A 152 -12.25 0.45 -13.87
CA CYS A 152 -11.30 0.55 -14.99
C CYS A 152 -11.84 -0.12 -16.26
N GLU A 153 -12.69 -1.14 -16.13
CA GLU A 153 -13.29 -1.87 -17.25
C GLU A 153 -14.67 -1.34 -17.68
N GLY A 154 -15.17 -0.29 -17.02
CA GLY A 154 -16.50 0.27 -17.29
C GLY A 154 -17.65 -0.66 -16.92
N GLN A 155 -17.46 -1.53 -15.94
CA GLN A 155 -18.46 -2.47 -15.43
C GLN A 155 -19.32 -1.84 -14.33
N GLY A 156 -20.55 -2.35 -14.21
CA GLY A 156 -21.49 -1.96 -13.15
C GLY A 156 -21.33 -2.77 -11.85
N PRO A 157 -22.16 -2.48 -10.83
CA PRO A 157 -22.16 -3.24 -9.57
C PRO A 157 -22.55 -4.71 -9.81
N CYS A 158 -22.11 -5.58 -8.89
CA CYS A 158 -22.38 -7.02 -8.94
C CYS A 158 -22.51 -7.60 -7.52
N SER A 159 -22.67 -8.91 -7.39
CA SER A 159 -22.87 -9.56 -6.07
C SER A 159 -21.70 -9.35 -5.10
N THR A 160 -20.50 -9.04 -5.58
CA THR A 160 -19.29 -8.82 -4.77
C THR A 160 -18.87 -7.36 -4.64
N VAL A 161 -19.44 -6.45 -5.45
CA VAL A 161 -19.09 -5.03 -5.49
C VAL A 161 -20.36 -4.19 -5.35
N THR A 162 -20.47 -3.47 -4.23
CA THR A 162 -21.59 -2.58 -3.96
C THR A 162 -21.51 -1.30 -4.80
N GLU A 163 -22.65 -0.67 -5.03
CA GLU A 163 -22.73 0.63 -5.73
C GLU A 163 -21.93 1.72 -5.00
N GLU A 164 -21.97 1.74 -3.67
CA GLU A 164 -21.19 2.67 -2.85
C GLU A 164 -19.68 2.55 -3.11
N ARG A 165 -19.17 1.32 -3.13
CA ARG A 165 -17.73 1.06 -3.36
C ARG A 165 -17.33 1.39 -4.80
N LEU A 166 -18.19 1.07 -5.77
CA LEU A 166 -17.99 1.45 -7.16
C LEU A 166 -17.94 2.98 -7.33
N ASN A 167 -18.84 3.70 -6.66
CA ASN A 167 -18.88 5.16 -6.67
C ASN A 167 -17.64 5.78 -6.01
N PHE A 168 -17.16 5.21 -4.90
CA PHE A 168 -15.93 5.63 -4.24
C PHE A 168 -14.73 5.51 -5.18
N TRP A 169 -14.48 4.32 -5.74
CA TRP A 169 -13.33 4.10 -6.63
C TRP A 169 -13.48 4.79 -7.99
N GLY A 170 -14.71 4.96 -8.48
CA GLY A 170 -15.02 5.77 -9.66
C GLY A 170 -14.64 7.23 -9.44
N THR A 171 -15.06 7.80 -8.30
CA THR A 171 -14.68 9.17 -7.90
C THR A 171 -13.17 9.31 -7.75
N PHE A 172 -12.51 8.33 -7.14
CA PHE A 172 -11.06 8.30 -7.01
C PHE A 172 -10.37 8.30 -8.38
N CYS A 173 -10.72 7.39 -9.29
CA CYS A 173 -10.09 7.31 -10.61
C CYS A 173 -10.34 8.58 -11.45
N ASN A 174 -11.52 9.19 -11.31
CA ASN A 174 -11.86 10.43 -12.00
C ASN A 174 -11.10 11.63 -11.43
N ARG A 175 -10.90 11.70 -10.10
CA ARG A 175 -10.11 12.74 -9.45
C ARG A 175 -8.68 12.78 -9.97
N TRP A 176 -8.08 11.62 -10.21
CA TRP A 176 -6.73 11.49 -10.75
C TRP A 176 -6.66 11.52 -12.28
N GLN A 177 -7.81 11.61 -12.95
CA GLN A 177 -7.92 11.72 -14.40
C GLN A 177 -7.14 10.63 -15.17
N TYR A 178 -7.16 9.38 -14.68
CA TYR A 178 -6.46 8.29 -15.35
C TYR A 178 -6.99 8.07 -16.77
N ASP A 179 -6.07 8.12 -17.75
CA ASP A 179 -6.39 7.84 -19.13
C ASP A 179 -6.60 6.35 -19.41
N GLU A 180 -6.97 6.03 -20.64
CA GLU A 180 -7.29 4.67 -21.07
C GLU A 180 -6.13 3.68 -20.85
N GLN A 181 -4.89 4.05 -21.17
CA GLN A 181 -3.75 3.14 -20.99
C GLN A 181 -3.45 2.94 -19.49
N GLN A 182 -3.59 4.00 -18.69
CA GLN A 182 -3.42 3.90 -17.24
C GLN A 182 -4.50 3.00 -16.62
N ARG A 183 -5.76 3.14 -17.05
CA ARG A 183 -6.87 2.27 -16.62
C ARG A 183 -6.65 0.81 -17.02
N GLN A 184 -6.16 0.56 -18.24
CA GLN A 184 -5.82 -0.79 -18.68
C GLN A 184 -4.71 -1.42 -17.82
N MET A 185 -3.67 -0.66 -17.47
CA MET A 185 -2.61 -1.15 -16.57
C MET A 185 -3.12 -1.44 -15.16
N ILE A 186 -3.96 -0.55 -14.61
CA ILE A 186 -4.59 -0.78 -13.30
C ILE A 186 -5.46 -2.04 -13.36
N ALA A 187 -6.31 -2.19 -14.39
CA ALA A 187 -7.17 -3.36 -14.57
C ALA A 187 -6.35 -4.66 -14.67
N MET A 188 -5.25 -4.65 -15.43
CA MET A 188 -4.36 -5.81 -15.55
C MET A 188 -3.81 -6.25 -14.20
N VAL A 189 -3.33 -5.30 -13.39
CA VAL A 189 -2.77 -5.59 -12.06
C VAL A 189 -3.87 -6.07 -11.10
N MET A 190 -5.03 -5.41 -11.06
CA MET A 190 -6.13 -5.80 -10.18
C MET A 190 -6.68 -7.17 -10.55
N ARG A 191 -6.82 -7.48 -11.83
CA ARG A 191 -7.23 -8.80 -12.31
C ARG A 191 -6.29 -9.88 -11.79
N ALA A 192 -4.98 -9.71 -12.00
CA ALA A 192 -3.97 -10.65 -11.53
C ALA A 192 -4.05 -10.88 -10.00
N LEU A 193 -4.25 -9.81 -9.22
CA LEU A 193 -4.38 -9.92 -7.76
C LEU A 193 -5.68 -10.64 -7.33
N THR A 194 -6.79 -10.40 -8.02
CA THR A 194 -8.09 -11.01 -7.67
C THR A 194 -8.21 -12.48 -8.12
N GLU A 195 -7.48 -12.87 -9.17
CA GLU A 195 -7.42 -14.25 -9.69
C GLU A 195 -6.48 -15.14 -8.86
N GLN A 196 -5.44 -14.57 -8.24
CA GLN A 196 -4.50 -15.30 -7.40
C GLN A 196 -5.08 -15.80 -6.07
N GLY A 197 -6.33 -15.45 -5.75
CA GLY A 197 -7.02 -15.90 -4.54
C GLY A 197 -6.41 -15.28 -3.27
N VAL A 198 -6.85 -14.07 -2.94
CA VAL A 198 -6.82 -13.57 -1.55
C VAL A 198 -7.94 -14.21 -0.76
#